data_AF-A0A7S2AAQ1-F1
#
_entry.id   AF-A0A7S2AAQ1-F1
#
_cell.length_a   1.000
_cell.length_b   1.000
_cell.length_c   1.000
_cell.angle_alpha   90.00
_cell.angle_beta   90.00
_cell.angle_gamma   90.00
#
_symmetry.space_group_name_H-M   'P 1'
#
loop_
_entity.id
_entity.type
_entity.pdbx_description
1 polymer ?
#
loop_
_entity_poly.entity_id
_entity_poly.type
_entity_poly.pdbx_seq_one_letter_code
_entity_poly.pdbx_strand_id
1 'polypeptide(L)'
;DGYSIRCPIGEARITGPGEYGRLRVPYVIHAVGPDYYNHRKDPGEGDDLLRSAYVQTLAKARDAKLEAVAFCLLSSGVFRGRMSLRHVLRIGMEAVATFGGYGALREVHM
;
A
#
# COMPACT_ATOMS: atom_id res chain seq x y z
N ASP A 1 4.24 -22.46 -10.33
CA ASP A 1 5.22 -22.45 -9.21
C ASP A 1 5.48 -21.00 -8.77
N GLY A 2 4.48 -20.38 -8.13
CA GLY A 2 4.46 -18.95 -7.77
C GLY A 2 5.39 -18.52 -6.62
N TYR A 3 6.50 -19.23 -6.43
CA TYR A 3 7.43 -19.04 -5.30
C TYR A 3 8.52 -17.97 -5.54
N SER A 4 8.47 -17.16 -6.61
CA SER A 4 9.60 -16.26 -6.95
C SER A 4 9.29 -14.80 -7.29
N ILE A 5 8.05 -14.32 -7.17
CA ILE A 5 7.78 -12.89 -7.48
C ILE A 5 8.10 -12.04 -6.24
N ARG A 6 9.30 -11.46 -6.21
CA ARG A 6 9.66 -10.40 -5.26
C ARG A 6 8.78 -9.17 -5.53
N CYS A 7 8.34 -8.51 -4.46
CA CYS A 7 7.73 -7.18 -4.52
C CYS A 7 8.75 -6.16 -3.98
N PRO A 8 9.31 -5.30 -4.84
CA PRO A 8 10.21 -4.23 -4.40
C PRO A 8 9.55 -3.22 -3.47
N ILE A 9 10.36 -2.46 -2.73
CA ILE A 9 9.90 -1.34 -1.90
C ILE A 9 9.28 -0.29 -2.82
N GLY A 10 8.15 0.29 -2.40
CA GLY A 10 7.37 1.22 -3.19
C GLY A 10 6.43 0.56 -4.20
N GLU A 11 6.40 -0.77 -4.29
CA GLU A 11 5.53 -1.49 -5.20
C GLU A 11 4.43 -2.28 -4.49
N ALA A 12 3.49 -2.79 -5.31
CA ALA A 12 2.45 -3.70 -4.89
C ALA A 12 2.28 -4.88 -5.87
N ARG A 13 1.85 -6.03 -5.34
CA ARG A 13 1.44 -7.23 -6.10
C ARG A 13 0.07 -7.67 -5.62
N ILE A 14 -0.77 -8.16 -6.53
CA ILE A 14 -2.11 -8.65 -6.21
C ILE A 14 -2.16 -10.16 -6.34
N THR A 15 -2.85 -10.81 -5.41
CA THR A 15 -3.21 -12.22 -5.49
C THR A 15 -4.72 -12.35 -5.50
N GLY A 16 -5.24 -13.35 -6.24
CA GLY A 16 -6.68 -13.63 -6.37
C GLY A 16 -7.15 -13.64 -7.84
N PRO A 17 -8.45 -13.88 -8.08
CA PRO A 17 -9.49 -14.12 -7.08
C PRO A 17 -9.27 -15.45 -6.32
N GLY A 18 -9.60 -15.51 -5.03
CA GLY A 18 -9.45 -16.73 -4.21
C GLY A 18 -10.01 -16.58 -2.80
N GLU A 19 -9.79 -17.61 -1.95
CA GLU A 19 -10.25 -17.62 -0.56
C GLU A 19 -9.12 -17.25 0.41
N TYR A 20 -9.27 -16.13 1.13
CA TYR A 20 -8.29 -15.65 2.11
C TYR A 20 -8.73 -15.91 3.55
N GLY A 21 -9.16 -17.14 3.83
CA GLY A 21 -9.57 -17.59 5.15
C GLY A 21 -10.60 -16.65 5.81
N ARG A 22 -10.28 -16.15 7.01
CA ARG A 22 -11.18 -15.28 7.78
C ARG A 22 -11.28 -13.85 7.25
N LEU A 23 -10.45 -13.44 6.29
CA LEU A 23 -10.53 -12.09 5.71
C LEU A 23 -11.79 -11.90 4.87
N ARG A 24 -12.36 -12.99 4.32
CA ARG A 24 -13.61 -12.96 3.50
C ARG A 24 -13.54 -11.95 2.35
N VAL A 25 -12.35 -11.77 1.76
CA VAL A 25 -12.12 -10.95 0.57
C VAL A 25 -11.69 -11.83 -0.59
N PRO A 26 -12.02 -11.47 -1.85
CA PRO A 26 -11.59 -12.23 -3.02
C PRO A 26 -10.16 -11.93 -3.45
N TYR A 27 -9.59 -10.78 -3.06
CA TYR A 27 -8.24 -10.35 -3.43
C TYR A 27 -7.46 -9.85 -2.22
N VAL A 28 -6.14 -10.03 -2.24
CA VAL A 28 -5.21 -9.36 -1.34
C VAL A 28 -4.15 -8.65 -2.16
N ILE A 29 -3.90 -7.38 -1.84
CA ILE A 29 -2.83 -6.59 -2.45
C ILE A 29 -1.70 -6.48 -1.42
N HIS A 30 -0.55 -7.04 -1.77
CA HIS A 30 0.67 -7.04 -0.98
C HIS A 30 1.50 -5.83 -1.39
N ALA A 31 1.52 -4.80 -0.54
CA ALA A 31 2.27 -3.57 -0.76
C ALA A 31 3.48 -3.50 0.18
N VAL A 32 4.62 -3.03 -0.33
CA VAL A 32 5.85 -2.95 0.45
C VAL A 32 6.24 -1.48 0.64
N GLY A 33 5.95 -0.94 1.82
CA GLY A 33 6.43 0.39 2.22
C GLY A 33 7.91 0.38 2.63
N PRO A 34 8.55 1.55 2.78
CA PRO A 34 9.94 1.67 3.20
C PRO A 34 10.17 1.18 4.63
N ASP A 35 11.39 0.72 4.89
CA ASP A 35 11.98 0.66 6.23
C ASP A 35 12.74 1.96 6.52
N TYR A 36 12.14 2.85 7.31
CA TYR A 36 12.73 4.16 7.63
C TYR A 36 14.02 4.07 8.45
N TYR A 37 14.40 2.91 9.01
CA TYR A 37 15.74 2.73 9.57
C TYR A 37 16.83 2.77 8.50
N ASN A 38 16.52 2.33 7.27
CA ASN A 38 17.43 2.37 6.12
C ASN A 38 17.45 3.73 5.40
N HIS A 39 16.41 4.56 5.60
CA HIS A 39 16.30 5.90 5.02
C HIS A 39 16.57 7.02 6.05
N ARG A 40 17.42 6.78 7.06
CA ARG A 40 17.69 7.76 8.13
C ARG A 40 18.43 9.01 7.66
N LYS A 41 19.23 8.91 6.60
CA LYS A 41 20.01 10.02 6.04
C LYS A 41 19.16 10.92 5.14
N ASP A 42 18.18 10.32 4.46
CA ASP A 42 17.23 11.02 3.61
C ASP A 42 15.83 10.40 3.80
N PRO A 43 15.04 10.88 4.77
CA PRO A 43 13.68 10.41 4.97
C PRO A 43 12.75 10.71 3.79
N GLY A 44 13.10 11.66 2.92
CA GLY A 44 12.30 12.05 1.76
C GLY A 44 12.18 10.91 0.74
N GLU A 45 13.28 10.18 0.49
CA GLU A 45 13.26 8.97 -0.33
C GLU A 45 12.29 7.91 0.24
N GLY A 46 12.26 7.75 1.57
CA GLY A 46 11.30 6.89 2.24
C GLY A 46 9.86 7.36 2.03
N ASP A 47 9.60 8.66 2.17
CA ASP A 47 8.26 9.23 1.96
C ASP A 47 7.76 9.00 0.52
N ASP A 48 8.64 9.14 -0.48
CA ASP A 48 8.32 8.88 -1.89
C ASP A 48 8.03 7.40 -2.14
N LEU A 49 8.81 6.50 -1.55
CA LEU A 49 8.56 5.06 -1.61
C LEU A 49 7.25 4.67 -0.91
N LEU A 50 6.93 5.28 0.24
CA LEU A 50 5.67 5.04 0.94
C LEU A 50 4.48 5.50 0.08
N ARG A 51 4.57 6.71 -0.50
CA ARG A 51 3.57 7.23 -1.43
C ARG A 51 3.38 6.31 -2.63
N SER A 52 4.49 5.84 -3.22
CA SER A 52 4.48 4.92 -4.35
C SER A 52 3.76 3.61 -3.99
N ALA A 53 4.01 3.02 -2.82
CA ALA A 53 3.35 1.78 -2.39
C ALA A 53 1.81 1.92 -2.30
N TYR A 54 1.31 3.06 -1.80
CA TYR A 54 -0.13 3.37 -1.80
C TYR A 54 -0.69 3.52 -3.22
N VAL A 55 -0.02 4.32 -4.07
CA VAL A 55 -0.44 4.55 -5.47
C VAL A 55 -0.47 3.24 -6.26
N GLN A 56 0.58 2.41 -6.14
CA GLN A 56 0.67 1.13 -6.81
C GLN A 56 -0.40 0.14 -6.31
N THR A 57 -0.77 0.20 -5.04
CA THR A 57 -1.89 -0.59 -4.49
C THR A 57 -3.20 -0.23 -5.17
N LEU A 58 -3.52 1.07 -5.26
CA LEU A 58 -4.74 1.54 -5.91
C LEU A 58 -4.73 1.26 -7.42
N ALA A 59 -3.56 1.29 -8.07
CA ALA A 59 -3.42 0.88 -9.47
C ALA A 59 -3.77 -0.61 -9.66
N LYS A 60 -3.30 -1.51 -8.78
CA LYS A 60 -3.69 -2.93 -8.83
C LYS A 60 -5.18 -3.14 -8.55
N ALA A 61 -5.75 -2.38 -7.63
CA ALA A 61 -7.18 -2.42 -7.36
C ALA A 61 -8.02 -1.97 -8.57
N ARG A 62 -7.59 -0.90 -9.25
CA ARG A 62 -8.19 -0.43 -10.50
C ARG A 62 -8.12 -1.49 -11.59
N ASP A 63 -6.95 -2.07 -11.81
CA ASP A 63 -6.75 -3.07 -12.86
C ASP A 63 -7.63 -4.31 -12.64
N ALA A 64 -7.88 -4.67 -11.36
CA ALA A 64 -8.81 -5.71 -10.95
C ALA A 64 -10.28 -5.25 -10.78
N LYS A 65 -10.58 -3.97 -11.04
CA LYS A 65 -11.91 -3.33 -10.93
C LYS A 65 -12.58 -3.51 -9.57
N LEU A 66 -11.83 -3.36 -8.48
CA LEU A 66 -12.35 -3.54 -7.12
C LEU A 66 -13.24 -2.36 -6.69
N GLU A 67 -14.34 -2.64 -6.01
CA GLU A 67 -15.24 -1.58 -5.53
C GLU A 67 -14.80 -0.95 -4.21
N ALA A 68 -14.05 -1.70 -3.39
CA ALA A 68 -13.63 -1.29 -2.07
C ALA A 68 -12.17 -1.71 -1.83
N VAL A 69 -11.39 -0.82 -1.19
CA VAL A 69 -10.01 -1.12 -0.77
C VAL A 69 -9.85 -0.75 0.70
N ALA A 70 -9.43 -1.70 1.53
CA ALA A 70 -9.06 -1.44 2.92
C ALA A 70 -7.54 -1.50 3.07
N PHE A 71 -6.95 -0.40 3.54
CA PHE A 71 -5.53 -0.32 3.85
C PHE A 71 -5.29 -0.69 5.31
N CYS A 72 -4.18 -1.37 5.57
CA CYS A 72 -3.49 -1.15 6.84
C CYS A 72 -2.59 0.08 6.70
N LEU A 73 -2.19 0.67 7.82
CA LEU A 73 -1.29 1.81 7.77
C LEU A 73 0.15 1.35 7.47
N LEU A 74 0.57 1.49 6.20
CA LEU A 74 1.87 1.01 5.71
C LEU A 74 3.03 1.72 6.43
N SER A 75 4.12 0.98 6.66
CA SER A 75 5.32 1.43 7.38
C SER A 75 5.07 2.04 8.76
N SER A 76 3.92 1.79 9.39
CA SER A 76 3.61 2.34 10.73
C SER A 76 4.04 1.47 11.89
N GLY A 77 4.42 0.22 11.65
CA GLY A 77 4.87 -0.72 12.69
C GLY A 77 6.39 -0.75 12.83
N VAL A 78 6.95 -1.96 12.70
CA VAL A 78 8.40 -2.22 12.85
C VAL A 78 9.29 -1.43 11.89
N PHE A 79 8.75 -0.96 10.76
CA PHE A 79 9.47 -0.21 9.72
C PHE A 79 9.38 1.32 9.86
N ARG A 80 8.69 1.83 10.88
CA ARG A 80 8.43 3.27 11.04
C ARG A 80 9.69 4.09 11.35
N GLY A 81 10.74 3.45 11.87
CA GLY A 81 11.96 4.14 12.27
C GLY A 81 11.68 5.30 13.25
N ARG A 82 12.16 6.50 12.90
CA ARG A 82 11.97 7.73 13.68
C ARG A 82 10.73 8.52 13.27
N MET A 83 9.97 8.07 12.28
CA MET A 83 8.82 8.81 11.80
C MET A 83 7.68 8.76 12.82
N SER A 84 6.96 9.87 12.97
CA SER A 84 5.75 9.88 13.79
C SER A 84 4.62 9.13 13.09
N LEU A 85 3.69 8.57 13.85
CA LEU A 85 2.49 7.93 13.29
C LEU A 85 1.67 8.90 12.42
N ARG A 86 1.60 10.18 12.85
CA ARG A 86 0.93 11.24 12.11
C ARG A 86 1.59 11.52 10.75
N HIS A 87 2.93 11.44 10.68
CA HIS A 87 3.68 11.66 9.44
C HIS A 87 3.36 10.58 8.40
N VAL A 88 3.47 9.31 8.77
CA VAL A 88 3.17 8.19 7.86
C VAL A 88 1.68 8.14 7.46
N LEU A 89 0.78 8.46 8.40
CA LEU A 89 -0.66 8.59 8.11
C LEU A 89 -0.94 9.69 7.08
N ARG A 90 -0.32 10.87 7.24
CA ARG A 90 -0.49 11.98 6.31
C ARG A 90 -0.08 11.58 4.89
N ILE A 91 1.05 10.89 4.72
CA ILE A 91 1.51 10.44 3.39
C ILE A 91 0.52 9.46 2.76
N GLY A 92 0.03 8.48 3.52
CA GLY A 92 -0.98 7.54 3.04
C GLY A 92 -2.28 8.22 2.62
N MET A 93 -2.80 9.11 3.48
CA MET A 93 -4.01 9.89 3.19
C MET A 93 -3.86 10.77 1.95
N GLU A 94 -2.73 11.48 1.82
CA GLU A 94 -2.44 12.29 0.64
C GLU A 94 -2.40 11.43 -0.62
N ALA A 95 -1.68 10.30 -0.60
CA ALA A 95 -1.57 9.40 -1.73
C ALA A 95 -2.94 8.89 -2.21
N VAL A 96 -3.81 8.50 -1.27
CA VAL A 96 -5.19 8.09 -1.56
C VAL A 96 -6.01 9.25 -2.13
N ALA A 97 -5.97 10.42 -1.50
CA ALA A 97 -6.74 11.58 -1.91
C ALA A 97 -6.36 12.09 -3.31
N THR A 98 -5.09 11.97 -3.71
CA THR A 98 -4.58 12.45 -5.00
C THR A 98 -4.57 11.41 -6.12
N PHE A 99 -4.92 10.14 -5.85
CA PHE A 99 -4.81 9.05 -6.84
C PHE A 99 -5.75 9.22 -8.07
N GLY A 100 -6.76 10.09 -7.99
CA GLY A 100 -7.70 10.36 -9.08
C GLY A 100 -8.86 9.35 -9.19
N GLY A 101 -8.82 8.26 -8.43
CA GLY A 101 -9.88 7.24 -8.37
C GLY A 101 -10.01 6.43 -9.66
N TYR A 102 -11.06 5.61 -9.75
CA TYR A 102 -11.45 4.87 -10.94
C TYR A 102 -12.93 4.49 -10.88
N GLY A 103 -13.58 4.28 -12.03
CA GLY A 103 -15.05 4.20 -12.11
C GLY A 103 -15.71 3.12 -11.26
N ALA A 104 -15.00 2.03 -10.94
CA ALA A 104 -15.51 0.98 -10.05
C ALA A 104 -15.33 1.31 -8.56
N LEU A 105 -14.37 2.19 -8.18
CA LEU A 105 -14.04 2.47 -6.78
C LEU A 105 -15.17 3.24 -6.10
N ARG A 106 -15.68 2.70 -4.99
CA ARG A 106 -16.76 3.28 -4.19
C ARG A 106 -16.27 3.73 -2.82
N GLU A 107 -15.34 2.99 -2.23
CA GLU A 107 -14.85 3.27 -0.88
C GLU A 107 -13.38 2.90 -0.69
N VAL A 108 -12.69 3.70 0.13
CA VAL A 108 -11.35 3.41 0.64
C VAL A 108 -11.40 3.52 2.15
N HIS A 109 -10.98 2.46 2.84
CA HIS A 109 -10.86 2.42 4.30
C HIS A 109 -9.38 2.54 4.67
N MET A 110 -9.06 3.40 5.64
CA MET A 110 -7.71 3.71 6.13
C MET A 110 -7.57 3.35 7.60
#